data_AF-A0A7L9BJZ4-F1
#
_entry.id   AF-A0A7L9BJZ4-F1
#
_cell.length_a   1.000
_cell.length_b   1.000
_cell.length_c   1.000
_cell.angle_alpha   90.00
_cell.angle_beta   90.00
_cell.angle_gamma   90.00
#
_symmetry.space_group_name_H-M   'P 1'
#
loop_
_entity.id
_entity.type
_entity.pdbx_description
1 polymer ?
#
loop_
_entity_poly.entity_id
_entity_poly.type
_entity_poly.pdbx_seq_one_letter_code
_entity_poly.pdbx_strand_id
1 'polypeptide(L)'
;MIVRALCTSVVRLTAGLGLAIAAGAALSLPAATAHAQGGRGMMEMFGGMGGMRGGGDMLLAPVTTRDIDRAAEILGLEASQKDAAKAILEGMQEQYTAEAEKFRENQNRLRDEARETGDWSVMMRGMRESTEKLTKLRGDIERNFMTELKDLCTPEQQERWPKFERAQRRETRLDAGFMSGERVNLLSVVDKLELTNGAKTALTPILDQYEAELDREIVSRQRIQEELMAEGTKMMENFRGFQDFQNLDADKINKMIEKGRQASVRLRDVNKRYATQIAAALPEDKRAAFTDQIQKLSFPQIYNTTRVSRQLDAAAGFGDLTPDQKTAISELRETYARELAAVNARLAAQQEKDEMEMNFESMMNFMGDQDSPAADLRRRKRDLGRSTEDKIKGVLTPEQAQRLPSGGEDEGMRGPGGGRMGGGPGGQGGQGGPGGRGGAGGGGGGDAGGDGQRRRPRGGN
;
A
#
# COMPACT_ATOMS: atom_id res chain seq x y z
N MET A 1 1.50 -0.11 53.24
CA MET A 1 2.07 1.19 52.85
C MET A 1 1.56 1.49 51.44
N ILE A 2 0.37 2.08 51.30
CA ILE A 2 0.12 3.52 51.10
C ILE A 2 0.85 4.04 49.85
N VAL A 3 0.13 4.21 48.72
CA VAL A 3 -0.29 5.52 48.14
C VAL A 3 -1.45 5.27 47.13
N ARG A 4 -2.43 6.18 47.15
CA ARG A 4 -3.71 6.22 46.43
C ARG A 4 -3.64 7.07 45.14
N ALA A 5 -4.48 6.69 44.16
CA ALA A 5 -5.41 7.49 43.33
C ALA A 5 -4.96 8.74 42.53
N LEU A 6 -5.40 8.82 41.25
CA LEU A 6 -6.25 9.91 40.72
C LEU A 6 -6.72 9.66 39.27
N CYS A 7 -8.04 9.70 39.06
CA CYS A 7 -8.73 9.85 37.77
C CYS A 7 -8.73 11.32 37.33
N THR A 8 -8.71 11.63 36.02
CA THR A 8 -9.67 12.59 35.42
C THR A 8 -9.70 12.56 33.89
N SER A 9 -10.92 12.53 33.36
CA SER A 9 -11.31 12.64 31.95
C SER A 9 -11.31 14.10 31.47
N VAL A 10 -11.07 14.35 30.17
CA VAL A 10 -11.47 15.60 29.51
C VAL A 10 -12.08 15.31 28.13
N VAL A 11 -13.35 15.68 27.98
CA VAL A 11 -14.13 15.79 26.74
C VAL A 11 -14.36 17.28 26.48
N ARG A 12 -14.14 17.77 25.26
CA ARG A 12 -14.84 18.96 24.73
C ARG A 12 -15.11 18.86 23.23
N LEU A 13 -16.36 19.19 22.91
CA LEU A 13 -17.06 19.33 21.64
C LEU A 13 -17.12 20.84 21.29
N THR A 14 -17.08 21.24 20.00
CA THR A 14 -18.03 22.21 19.38
C THR A 14 -17.79 22.39 17.86
N ALA A 15 -18.92 22.42 17.13
CA ALA A 15 -19.15 22.79 15.72
C ALA A 15 -18.81 24.28 15.42
N GLY A 16 -18.80 24.86 14.22
CA GLY A 16 -19.26 24.55 12.85
C GLY A 16 -19.82 25.86 12.21
N LEU A 17 -19.59 26.10 10.90
CA LEU A 17 -20.31 27.00 9.94
C LEU A 17 -19.42 27.15 8.68
N GLY A 18 -19.83 27.21 7.39
CA GLY A 18 -21.11 27.14 6.69
C GLY A 18 -20.91 27.43 5.18
N LEU A 19 -21.71 26.75 4.33
CA LEU A 19 -22.24 27.03 2.97
C LEU A 19 -21.42 27.69 1.83
N ALA A 20 -21.52 27.11 0.62
CA ALA A 20 -22.11 27.75 -0.59
C ALA A 20 -22.35 26.76 -1.75
N ILE A 21 -23.28 27.14 -2.63
CA ILE A 21 -24.06 26.37 -3.62
C ILE A 21 -23.46 26.48 -5.03
N ALA A 22 -23.58 25.44 -5.87
CA ALA A 22 -23.85 25.60 -7.32
C ALA A 22 -24.37 24.30 -7.96
N ALA A 23 -25.51 24.42 -8.62
CA ALA A 23 -26.22 23.40 -9.39
C ALA A 23 -25.92 23.55 -10.90
N GLY A 24 -26.16 22.49 -11.69
CA GLY A 24 -26.65 22.67 -13.06
C GLY A 24 -26.14 21.74 -14.15
N ALA A 25 -27.05 20.85 -14.56
CA ALA A 25 -27.34 20.41 -15.94
C ALA A 25 -26.38 19.45 -16.68
N ALA A 26 -26.90 18.25 -16.93
CA ALA A 26 -26.43 17.29 -17.92
C ALA A 26 -27.25 17.41 -19.21
N LEU A 27 -26.59 17.39 -20.37
CA LEU A 27 -27.20 17.14 -21.67
C LEU A 27 -26.28 16.23 -22.49
N SER A 28 -26.86 15.16 -23.02
CA SER A 28 -26.25 14.08 -23.81
C SER A 28 -26.28 14.40 -25.31
N LEU A 29 -25.19 14.16 -26.03
CA LEU A 29 -25.13 14.15 -27.51
C LEU A 29 -23.96 13.25 -28.01
N PRO A 30 -23.92 12.87 -29.31
CA PRO A 30 -23.65 11.51 -29.76
C PRO A 30 -22.17 11.20 -30.08
N ALA A 31 -21.89 9.90 -30.18
CA ALA A 31 -20.59 9.32 -30.43
C ALA A 31 -20.04 9.64 -31.83
N ALA A 32 -18.76 10.01 -31.90
CA ALA A 32 -17.95 9.98 -33.11
C ALA A 32 -16.67 9.16 -32.85
N THR A 33 -16.25 8.47 -33.89
CA THR A 33 -15.36 7.30 -33.95
C THR A 33 -13.93 7.55 -33.48
N ALA A 34 -13.42 6.62 -32.65
CA ALA A 34 -12.07 6.61 -32.11
C ALA A 34 -11.03 6.03 -33.10
N HIS A 35 -9.83 6.62 -33.09
CA HIS A 35 -8.60 5.99 -33.61
C HIS A 35 -7.78 5.48 -32.41
N ALA A 36 -7.44 4.20 -32.44
CA ALA A 36 -6.75 3.50 -31.36
C ALA A 36 -5.23 3.78 -31.40
N GLN A 37 -4.69 4.31 -30.30
CA GLN A 37 -3.25 4.39 -30.05
C GLN A 37 -2.87 3.24 -29.11
N GLY A 38 -2.39 2.13 -29.67
CA GLY A 38 -1.80 1.02 -28.93
C GLY A 38 -0.33 1.32 -28.60
N GLY A 39 0.07 1.21 -27.32
CA GLY A 39 1.50 1.27 -27.00
C GLY A 39 1.93 1.68 -25.57
N ARG A 40 1.02 1.91 -24.61
CA ARG A 40 1.41 2.39 -23.25
C ARG A 40 1.06 1.47 -22.07
N GLY A 41 0.47 0.31 -22.28
CA GLY A 41 -0.09 -0.52 -21.19
C GLY A 41 0.86 -1.44 -20.42
N MET A 42 2.15 -1.53 -20.77
CA MET A 42 3.04 -2.57 -20.23
C MET A 42 3.99 -2.12 -19.10
N MET A 43 4.27 -0.82 -18.96
CA MET A 43 5.19 -0.33 -17.92
C MET A 43 4.54 -0.25 -16.52
N GLU A 44 3.22 -0.15 -16.42
CA GLU A 44 2.50 -0.11 -15.13
C GLU A 44 2.32 -1.51 -14.50
N MET A 45 2.30 -2.57 -15.30
CA MET A 45 2.03 -3.94 -14.82
C MET A 45 3.24 -4.60 -14.16
N PHE A 46 4.46 -4.28 -14.59
CA PHE A 46 5.68 -4.79 -13.93
C PHE A 46 6.05 -4.03 -12.65
N GLY A 47 5.42 -2.88 -12.38
CA GLY A 47 5.62 -2.10 -11.15
C GLY A 47 4.83 -2.61 -9.92
N GLY A 48 3.95 -3.61 -10.08
CA GLY A 48 3.07 -4.11 -9.02
C GLY A 48 3.38 -5.51 -8.47
N MET A 49 4.31 -6.25 -9.08
CA MET A 49 4.53 -7.69 -8.81
C MET A 49 5.75 -8.01 -7.93
N GLY A 50 6.55 -7.02 -7.54
CA GLY A 50 7.51 -7.17 -6.46
C GLY A 50 7.06 -6.29 -5.31
N GLY A 51 7.02 -6.80 -4.08
CA GLY A 51 6.74 -6.05 -2.85
C GLY A 51 7.69 -4.88 -2.54
N MET A 52 8.33 -4.28 -3.54
CA MET A 52 8.80 -2.91 -3.47
C MET A 52 7.57 -2.02 -3.33
N ARG A 53 7.22 -1.70 -2.07
CA ARG A 53 6.58 -0.41 -1.76
C ARG A 53 7.18 0.61 -2.72
N GLY A 54 6.33 1.25 -3.53
CA GLY A 54 6.75 2.09 -4.66
C GLY A 54 7.95 2.95 -4.28
N GLY A 55 8.89 3.15 -5.21
CA GLY A 55 10.29 3.56 -5.00
C GLY A 55 10.61 4.72 -4.03
N GLY A 56 9.62 5.37 -3.43
CA GLY A 56 9.76 6.22 -2.25
C GLY A 56 10.23 5.51 -0.97
N ASP A 57 9.95 4.21 -0.74
CA ASP A 57 10.42 3.54 0.50
C ASP A 57 11.94 3.37 0.54
N MET A 58 12.57 3.27 -0.63
CA MET A 58 14.02 3.27 -0.81
C MET A 58 14.68 4.63 -0.54
N LEU A 59 13.89 5.70 -0.34
CA LEU A 59 14.35 7.04 0.02
C LEU A 59 14.04 7.39 1.48
N LEU A 60 13.44 6.47 2.24
CA LEU A 60 13.23 6.61 3.66
C LEU A 60 14.39 5.95 4.41
N ALA A 61 14.80 6.59 5.50
CA ALA A 61 15.85 6.05 6.36
C ALA A 61 15.50 4.61 6.83
N PRO A 62 16.47 3.68 6.86
CA PRO A 62 16.22 2.30 7.26
C PRO A 62 15.80 2.14 8.72
N VAL A 63 16.19 3.08 9.57
CA VAL A 63 15.93 3.09 11.01
C VAL A 63 15.25 4.41 11.37
N THR A 64 14.28 4.34 12.26
CA THR A 64 13.46 5.47 12.72
C THR A 64 13.49 5.60 14.24
N THR A 65 13.09 6.75 14.77
CA THR A 65 12.99 6.95 16.23
C THR A 65 12.02 5.96 16.88
N ARG A 66 11.00 5.52 16.15
CA ARG A 66 10.06 4.50 16.62
C ARG A 66 10.76 3.15 16.88
N ASP A 67 11.79 2.82 16.09
CA ASP A 67 12.56 1.59 16.29
C ASP A 67 13.38 1.68 17.59
N ILE A 68 13.90 2.86 17.94
CA ILE A 68 14.56 3.12 19.23
C ILE A 68 13.57 2.98 20.39
N ASP A 69 12.37 3.56 20.28
CA ASP A 69 11.35 3.47 21.33
C ASP A 69 10.99 2.02 21.62
N ARG A 70 10.87 1.20 20.57
CA ARG A 70 10.62 -0.23 20.67
C ARG A 70 11.81 -1.00 21.24
N ALA A 71 13.03 -0.70 20.80
CA ALA A 71 14.24 -1.28 21.37
C ALA A 71 14.31 -0.97 22.88
N ALA A 72 14.00 0.27 23.28
CA ALA A 72 13.94 0.68 24.67
C ALA A 72 12.92 -0.12 25.48
N GLU A 73 11.73 -0.37 24.93
CA GLU A 73 10.70 -1.19 25.56
C GLU A 73 11.15 -2.66 25.75
N ILE A 74 11.68 -3.28 24.69
CA ILE A 74 12.04 -4.72 24.71
C ILE A 74 13.30 -4.98 25.53
N LEU A 75 14.34 -4.19 25.29
CA LEU A 75 15.64 -4.35 25.95
C LEU A 75 15.63 -3.75 27.37
N GLY A 76 14.70 -2.84 27.66
CA GLY A 76 14.67 -2.10 28.92
C GLY A 76 15.78 -1.05 28.99
N LEU A 77 15.97 -0.28 27.91
CA LEU A 77 16.98 0.77 27.86
C LEU A 77 16.66 1.90 28.84
N GLU A 78 17.68 2.38 29.53
CA GLU A 78 17.60 3.57 30.38
C GLU A 78 17.45 4.84 29.54
N ALA A 79 17.02 5.95 30.17
CA ALA A 79 16.86 7.23 29.48
C ALA A 79 18.16 7.69 28.80
N SER A 80 19.30 7.55 29.47
CA SER A 80 20.63 7.89 28.93
C SER A 80 21.01 7.05 27.71
N GLN A 81 20.79 5.74 27.76
CA GLN A 81 21.03 4.82 26.64
C GLN A 81 20.11 5.15 25.46
N LYS A 82 18.85 5.48 25.74
CA LYS A 82 17.88 5.89 24.73
C LYS A 82 18.28 7.19 24.02
N ASP A 83 18.77 8.18 24.77
CA ASP A 83 19.24 9.44 24.21
C ASP A 83 20.53 9.25 23.40
N ALA A 84 21.45 8.40 23.87
CA ALA A 84 22.63 8.00 23.10
C ALA A 84 22.25 7.30 21.79
N ALA A 85 21.30 6.37 21.81
CA ALA A 85 20.79 5.70 20.61
C ALA A 85 20.16 6.68 19.60
N LYS A 86 19.48 7.73 20.07
CA LYS A 86 18.94 8.79 19.20
C LYS A 86 20.04 9.62 18.56
N ALA A 87 21.08 9.99 19.31
CA ALA A 87 22.21 10.72 18.76
C ALA A 87 22.94 9.92 17.66
N ILE A 88 23.11 8.62 17.85
CA ILE A 88 23.64 7.71 16.81
C ILE A 88 22.75 7.73 15.57
N LEU A 89 21.43 7.60 15.77
CA LEU A 89 20.46 7.62 14.67
C LEU A 89 20.48 8.93 13.89
N GLU A 90 20.56 10.07 14.57
CA GLU A 90 20.62 11.40 13.94
C GLU A 90 21.82 11.52 12.99
N GLY A 91 23.02 11.11 13.42
CA GLY A 91 24.21 11.11 12.57
C GLY A 91 24.08 10.20 11.35
N MET A 92 23.47 9.02 11.52
CA MET A 92 23.22 8.10 10.41
C MET A 92 22.14 8.59 9.44
N GLN A 93 21.12 9.29 9.95
CA GLN A 93 20.06 9.90 9.12
C GLN A 93 20.61 11.04 8.25
N GLU A 94 21.55 11.84 8.78
CA GLU A 94 22.23 12.88 8.00
C GLU A 94 23.01 12.26 6.84
N GLN A 95 23.81 11.22 7.12
CA GLN A 95 24.56 10.48 6.08
C GLN A 95 23.62 9.91 5.00
N TYR A 96 22.52 9.28 5.40
CA TYR A 96 21.56 8.69 4.47
C TYR A 96 20.86 9.77 3.62
N THR A 97 20.45 10.87 4.24
CA THR A 97 19.72 11.97 3.56
C THR A 97 20.58 12.59 2.47
N ALA A 98 21.86 12.87 2.76
CA ALA A 98 22.79 13.41 1.78
C ALA A 98 22.97 12.49 0.55
N GLU A 99 23.05 11.17 0.76
CA GLU A 99 23.16 10.21 -0.36
C GLU A 99 21.83 10.00 -1.09
N ALA A 100 20.70 10.04 -0.39
CA ALA A 100 19.38 10.00 -1.00
C ALA A 100 19.09 11.22 -1.88
N GLU A 101 19.60 12.40 -1.52
CA GLU A 101 19.54 13.61 -2.35
C GLU A 101 20.33 13.43 -3.65
N LYS A 102 21.59 12.97 -3.57
CA LYS A 102 22.40 12.64 -4.76
C LYS A 102 21.71 11.62 -5.66
N PHE A 103 21.05 10.62 -5.05
CA PHE A 103 20.27 9.64 -5.80
C PHE A 103 19.10 10.27 -6.56
N ARG A 104 18.34 11.19 -5.94
CA ARG A 104 17.23 11.92 -6.59
C ARG A 104 17.73 12.83 -7.72
N GLU A 105 18.83 13.54 -7.49
CA GLU A 105 19.47 14.39 -8.49
C GLU A 105 19.92 13.55 -9.70
N ASN A 106 20.58 12.42 -9.45
CA ASN A 106 20.99 11.52 -10.52
C ASN A 106 19.78 10.91 -11.26
N GLN A 107 18.69 10.60 -10.56
CA GLN A 107 17.43 10.16 -11.18
C GLN A 107 16.86 11.20 -12.16
N ASN A 108 16.81 12.46 -11.74
CA ASN A 108 16.31 13.54 -12.59
C ASN A 108 17.22 13.72 -13.80
N ARG A 109 18.54 13.76 -13.59
CA ARG A 109 19.54 13.85 -14.66
C ARG A 109 19.39 12.73 -15.69
N LEU A 110 19.30 11.48 -15.24
CA LEU A 110 19.12 10.31 -16.12
C LEU A 110 17.79 10.33 -16.87
N ARG A 111 16.71 10.82 -16.23
CA ARG A 111 15.41 10.98 -16.88
C ARG A 111 15.46 12.03 -17.97
N ASP A 112 16.13 13.15 -17.73
CA ASP A 112 16.26 14.22 -18.72
C ASP A 112 17.17 13.77 -19.89
N GLU A 113 18.28 13.09 -19.60
CA GLU A 113 19.15 12.48 -20.61
C GLU A 113 18.40 11.46 -21.49
N ALA A 114 17.57 10.60 -20.89
CA ALA A 114 16.73 9.66 -21.64
C ALA A 114 15.67 10.36 -22.52
N ARG A 115 15.12 11.49 -22.05
CA ARG A 115 14.17 12.29 -22.84
C ARG A 115 14.85 12.98 -24.02
N GLU A 116 16.04 13.53 -23.81
CA GLU A 116 16.82 14.25 -24.82
C GLU A 116 17.36 13.30 -25.90
N THR A 117 17.88 12.14 -25.50
CA THR A 117 18.46 11.16 -26.43
C THR A 117 17.43 10.21 -27.05
N GLY A 118 16.26 10.08 -26.42
CA GLY A 118 15.30 9.02 -26.73
C GLY A 118 15.76 7.62 -26.29
N ASP A 119 16.92 7.50 -25.64
CA ASP A 119 17.47 6.22 -25.17
C ASP A 119 17.17 5.98 -23.68
N TRP A 120 16.08 5.26 -23.42
CA TRP A 120 15.70 4.85 -22.08
C TRP A 120 16.67 3.87 -21.41
N SER A 121 17.59 3.26 -22.17
CA SER A 121 18.58 2.33 -21.62
C SER A 121 19.61 3.04 -20.74
N VAL A 122 19.90 4.32 -20.99
CA VAL A 122 20.75 5.16 -20.14
C VAL A 122 20.15 5.30 -18.75
N MET A 123 18.84 5.59 -18.67
CA MET A 123 18.13 5.67 -17.40
C MET A 123 18.20 4.33 -16.65
N MET A 124 17.93 3.20 -17.33
CA MET A 124 17.95 1.88 -16.68
C MET A 124 19.33 1.52 -16.11
N ARG A 125 20.41 1.74 -16.85
CA ARG A 125 21.78 1.45 -16.39
C ARG A 125 22.19 2.35 -15.23
N GLY A 126 22.01 3.67 -15.37
CA GLY A 126 22.38 4.62 -14.32
C GLY A 126 21.54 4.47 -13.06
N MET A 127 20.27 4.08 -13.21
CA MET A 127 19.39 3.74 -12.09
C MET A 127 19.89 2.54 -11.33
N ARG A 128 20.24 1.45 -12.02
CA ARG A 128 20.76 0.22 -11.38
C ARG A 128 21.95 0.51 -10.49
N GLU A 129 22.96 1.21 -11.00
CA GLU A 129 24.16 1.55 -10.22
C GLU A 129 23.82 2.41 -8.99
N SER A 130 22.94 3.39 -9.16
CA SER A 130 22.54 4.29 -8.07
C SER A 130 21.73 3.57 -7.01
N THR A 131 20.86 2.65 -7.43
CA THR A 131 20.06 1.80 -6.55
C THR A 131 20.96 0.84 -5.78
N GLU A 132 21.92 0.19 -6.44
CA GLU A 132 22.88 -0.70 -5.77
C GLU A 132 23.70 0.04 -4.69
N LYS A 133 24.18 1.25 -4.98
CA LYS A 133 24.87 2.11 -4.01
C LYS A 133 23.99 2.46 -2.81
N LEU A 134 22.78 2.94 -3.05
CA LEU A 134 21.87 3.35 -1.99
C LEU A 134 21.38 2.16 -1.14
N THR A 135 21.10 1.01 -1.77
CA THR A 135 20.77 -0.24 -1.06
C THR A 135 21.92 -0.70 -0.17
N LYS A 136 23.16 -0.65 -0.67
CA LYS A 136 24.34 -1.01 0.12
C LYS A 136 24.49 -0.08 1.33
N LEU A 137 24.45 1.23 1.12
CA LEU A 137 24.53 2.23 2.20
C LEU A 137 23.43 2.01 3.24
N ARG A 138 22.19 1.78 2.79
CA ARG A 138 21.06 1.50 3.68
C ARG A 138 21.34 0.28 4.56
N GLY A 139 21.88 -0.80 3.99
CA GLY A 139 22.26 -1.99 4.73
C GLY A 139 23.45 -1.77 5.67
N ASP A 140 24.42 -0.95 5.29
CA ASP A 140 25.55 -0.57 6.15
C ASP A 140 25.07 0.24 7.37
N ILE A 141 24.19 1.23 7.16
CA ILE A 141 23.60 2.03 8.24
C ILE A 141 22.80 1.15 9.20
N GLU A 142 21.94 0.26 8.69
CA GLU A 142 21.16 -0.64 9.54
C GLU A 142 22.08 -1.55 10.37
N ARG A 143 23.13 -2.13 9.77
CA ARG A 143 24.10 -2.97 10.50
C ARG A 143 24.84 -2.19 11.58
N ASN A 144 25.41 -1.03 11.22
CA ASN A 144 26.17 -0.21 12.15
C ASN A 144 25.30 0.26 13.31
N PHE A 145 24.09 0.73 13.03
CA PHE A 145 23.12 1.11 14.06
C PHE A 145 22.88 -0.03 15.05
N MET A 146 22.62 -1.24 14.55
CA MET A 146 22.33 -2.39 15.40
C MET A 146 23.54 -2.83 16.23
N THR A 147 24.76 -2.73 15.67
CA THR A 147 26.00 -2.98 16.41
C THR A 147 26.19 -1.96 17.52
N GLU A 148 26.13 -0.67 17.22
CA GLU A 148 26.32 0.39 18.21
C GLU A 148 25.22 0.38 19.29
N LEU A 149 23.97 0.12 18.91
CA LEU A 149 22.87 -0.03 19.86
C LEU A 149 23.10 -1.20 20.82
N LYS A 150 23.66 -2.31 20.32
CA LYS A 150 24.02 -3.46 21.16
C LYS A 150 25.17 -3.14 22.11
N ASP A 151 26.15 -2.36 21.65
CA ASP A 151 27.28 -1.92 22.47
C ASP A 151 26.86 -0.97 23.59
N LEU A 152 25.75 -0.23 23.42
CA LEU A 152 25.13 0.56 24.50
C LEU A 152 24.46 -0.30 25.57
N CYS A 153 24.12 -1.56 25.30
CA CYS A 153 23.37 -2.42 26.20
C CYS A 153 24.25 -3.04 27.30
N THR A 154 23.74 -3.10 28.53
CA THR A 154 24.37 -3.87 29.62
C THR A 154 24.33 -5.37 29.31
N PRO A 155 25.16 -6.21 29.97
CA PRO A 155 25.13 -7.66 29.79
C PRO A 155 23.71 -8.25 29.97
N GLU A 156 22.95 -7.78 30.97
CA GLU A 156 21.59 -8.25 31.25
C GLU A 156 20.60 -7.83 30.14
N GLN A 157 20.76 -6.64 29.57
CA GLN A 157 19.95 -6.19 28.43
C GLN A 157 20.29 -6.99 27.16
N GLN A 158 21.57 -7.36 26.97
CA GLN A 158 22.00 -8.18 25.84
C GLN A 158 21.40 -9.60 25.86
N GLU A 159 21.03 -10.13 27.04
CA GLU A 159 20.27 -11.39 27.13
C GLU A 159 18.90 -11.31 26.45
N ARG A 160 18.32 -10.10 26.35
CA ARG A 160 17.04 -9.83 25.66
C ARG A 160 17.21 -9.55 24.17
N TRP A 161 18.45 -9.44 23.69
CA TRP A 161 18.76 -9.13 22.30
C TRP A 161 18.09 -10.08 21.29
N PRO A 162 18.07 -11.42 21.51
CA PRO A 162 17.36 -12.32 20.59
C PRO A 162 15.87 -11.99 20.46
N LYS A 163 15.21 -11.53 21.53
CA LYS A 163 13.79 -11.13 21.48
C LYS A 163 13.60 -9.85 20.65
N PHE A 164 14.49 -8.87 20.82
CA PHE A 164 14.49 -7.65 20.02
C PHE A 164 14.68 -7.95 18.53
N GLU A 165 15.66 -8.80 18.17
CA GLU A 165 15.89 -9.17 16.78
C GLU A 165 14.68 -9.85 16.13
N ARG A 166 14.01 -10.77 16.84
CA ARG A 166 12.78 -11.41 16.35
C ARG A 166 11.67 -10.38 16.12
N ALA A 167 11.50 -9.45 17.05
CA ALA A 167 10.52 -8.38 16.91
C ALA A 167 10.81 -7.49 15.69
N GLN A 168 12.08 -7.10 15.51
CA GLN A 168 12.50 -6.27 14.38
C GLN A 168 12.31 -6.99 13.03
N ARG A 169 12.71 -8.26 12.93
CA ARG A 169 12.51 -9.06 11.70
C ARG A 169 11.03 -9.25 11.40
N ARG A 170 10.21 -9.52 12.41
CA ARG A 170 8.75 -9.63 12.23
C ARG A 170 8.16 -8.34 11.66
N GLU A 171 8.55 -7.19 12.15
CA GLU A 171 7.93 -5.93 11.69
C GLU A 171 8.41 -5.48 10.32
N THR A 172 9.70 -5.67 10.04
CA THR A 172 10.31 -5.24 8.78
C THR A 172 10.07 -6.22 7.64
N ARG A 173 9.96 -7.52 7.93
CA ARG A 173 9.92 -8.57 6.90
C ARG A 173 8.55 -9.21 6.75
N LEU A 174 7.70 -9.28 7.77
CA LEU A 174 6.41 -9.99 7.64
C LEU A 174 5.51 -9.38 6.56
N ASP A 175 5.60 -8.06 6.34
CA ASP A 175 4.86 -7.32 5.32
C ASP A 175 5.20 -7.71 3.87
N ALA A 176 6.35 -8.34 3.63
CA ALA A 176 6.77 -8.81 2.31
C ALA A 176 6.12 -10.15 1.90
N GLY A 177 5.06 -10.59 2.59
CA GLY A 177 4.34 -11.81 2.26
C GLY A 177 3.50 -11.69 0.99
N PHE A 178 3.44 -12.78 0.23
CA PHE A 178 2.72 -12.88 -1.05
C PHE A 178 1.40 -13.65 -0.93
N MET A 179 1.19 -14.35 0.20
CA MET A 179 0.00 -15.16 0.40
C MET A 179 -0.92 -14.63 1.48
N SER A 180 -2.19 -15.00 1.36
CA SER A 180 -3.20 -14.71 2.37
C SER A 180 -2.84 -15.33 3.70
N GLY A 181 -2.97 -14.55 4.77
CA GLY A 181 -2.64 -14.98 6.13
C GLY A 181 -1.15 -15.03 6.46
N GLU A 182 -0.25 -14.94 5.48
CA GLU A 182 1.20 -14.91 5.71
C GLU A 182 1.63 -13.67 6.51
N ARG A 183 1.01 -12.52 6.20
CA ARG A 183 1.39 -11.20 6.76
C ARG A 183 0.83 -10.93 8.16
N VAL A 184 0.11 -11.87 8.74
CA VAL A 184 -0.63 -11.66 10.00
C VAL A 184 0.34 -11.66 11.18
N ASN A 185 0.41 -10.56 11.92
CA ASN A 185 1.13 -10.49 13.18
C ASN A 185 0.18 -10.79 14.35
N LEU A 186 0.17 -12.04 14.83
CA LEU A 186 -0.72 -12.46 15.93
C LEU A 186 -0.45 -11.72 17.25
N LEU A 187 0.79 -11.30 17.55
CA LEU A 187 1.07 -10.51 18.76
C LEU A 187 0.29 -9.20 18.71
N SER A 188 0.39 -8.48 17.60
CA SER A 188 -0.33 -7.20 17.43
C SER A 188 -1.85 -7.35 17.42
N VAL A 189 -2.38 -8.52 17.05
CA VAL A 189 -3.82 -8.81 17.16
C VAL A 189 -4.20 -9.03 18.62
N VAL A 190 -3.43 -9.81 19.37
CA VAL A 190 -3.67 -10.09 20.80
C VAL A 190 -3.55 -8.83 21.65
N ASP A 191 -2.57 -7.97 21.38
CA ASP A 191 -2.38 -6.71 22.11
C ASP A 191 -3.62 -5.80 22.02
N LYS A 192 -4.27 -5.78 20.86
CA LYS A 192 -5.49 -4.99 20.61
C LYS A 192 -6.74 -5.54 21.29
N LEU A 193 -6.72 -6.77 21.82
CA LEU A 193 -7.86 -7.34 22.55
C LEU A 193 -7.98 -6.81 23.99
N GLU A 194 -6.95 -6.10 24.47
CA GLU A 194 -6.90 -5.51 25.81
C GLU A 194 -7.22 -6.55 26.91
N LEU A 195 -6.54 -7.70 26.83
CA LEU A 195 -6.76 -8.81 27.74
C LEU A 195 -6.36 -8.46 29.19
N THR A 196 -7.03 -9.09 30.15
CA THR A 196 -6.63 -9.02 31.56
C THR A 196 -5.23 -9.61 31.76
N ASN A 197 -4.53 -9.19 32.82
CA ASN A 197 -3.19 -9.71 33.12
C ASN A 197 -3.17 -11.24 33.24
N GLY A 198 -4.21 -11.84 33.83
CA GLY A 198 -4.33 -13.30 33.92
C GLY A 198 -4.41 -13.99 32.56
N ALA A 199 -5.23 -13.47 31.64
CA ALA A 199 -5.34 -14.00 30.29
C ALA A 199 -4.06 -13.79 29.46
N LYS A 200 -3.38 -12.65 29.63
CA LYS A 200 -2.07 -12.41 29.01
C LYS A 200 -1.04 -13.43 29.48
N THR A 201 -0.91 -13.64 30.79
CA THR A 201 0.02 -14.62 31.36
C THR A 201 -0.24 -16.04 30.86
N ALA A 202 -1.52 -16.43 30.71
CA ALA A 202 -1.88 -17.74 30.17
C ALA A 202 -1.49 -17.92 28.69
N LEU A 203 -1.47 -16.84 27.91
CA LEU A 203 -1.08 -16.86 26.49
C LEU A 203 0.43 -16.75 26.28
N THR A 204 1.20 -16.23 27.25
CA THR A 204 2.64 -15.99 27.11
C THR A 204 3.40 -17.19 26.53
N PRO A 205 3.24 -18.44 27.02
CA PRO A 205 3.98 -19.58 26.46
C PRO A 205 3.63 -19.86 24.99
N ILE A 206 2.37 -19.65 24.59
CA ILE A 206 1.91 -19.83 23.21
C ILE A 206 2.50 -18.75 22.31
N LEU A 207 2.52 -17.49 22.78
CA LEU A 207 3.04 -16.35 22.04
C LEU A 207 4.57 -16.39 21.89
N ASP A 208 5.29 -16.81 22.93
CA ASP A 208 6.75 -16.97 22.88
C ASP A 208 7.15 -18.07 21.88
N GLN A 209 6.44 -19.21 21.89
CA GLN A 209 6.67 -20.27 20.92
C GLN A 209 6.31 -19.84 19.50
N TYR A 210 5.18 -19.14 19.33
CA TYR A 210 4.80 -18.54 18.03
C TYR A 210 5.89 -17.61 17.50
N GLU A 211 6.41 -16.71 18.33
CA GLU A 211 7.44 -15.76 17.92
C GLU A 211 8.71 -16.48 17.46
N ALA A 212 9.16 -17.49 18.21
CA ALA A 212 10.35 -18.26 17.85
C ALA A 212 10.18 -19.04 16.53
N GLU A 213 9.03 -19.68 16.33
CA GLU A 213 8.76 -20.44 15.11
C GLU A 213 8.53 -19.54 13.89
N LEU A 214 7.80 -18.44 14.08
CA LEU A 214 7.59 -17.43 13.03
C LEU A 214 8.93 -16.86 12.57
N ASP A 215 9.82 -16.49 13.51
CA ASP A 215 11.13 -15.94 13.18
C ASP A 215 11.97 -16.90 12.34
N ARG A 216 12.00 -18.20 12.71
CA ARG A 216 12.70 -19.23 11.94
C ARG A 216 12.20 -19.29 10.50
N GLU A 217 10.88 -19.24 10.29
CA GLU A 217 10.32 -19.26 8.94
C GLU A 217 10.50 -17.93 8.18
N ILE A 218 10.53 -16.78 8.87
CA ILE A 218 10.88 -15.48 8.27
C ILE A 218 12.32 -15.52 7.73
N VAL A 219 13.28 -15.98 8.53
CA VAL A 219 14.69 -16.10 8.12
C VAL A 219 14.84 -17.08 6.95
N SER A 220 14.15 -18.23 7.03
CA SER A 220 14.13 -19.23 5.94
C SER A 220 13.58 -18.65 4.63
N ARG A 221 12.45 -17.92 4.71
CA ARG A 221 11.83 -17.26 3.56
C ARG A 221 12.71 -16.15 3.02
N GLN A 222 13.35 -15.35 3.87
CA GLN A 222 14.25 -14.27 3.45
C GLN A 222 15.42 -14.82 2.62
N ARG A 223 16.07 -15.87 3.09
CA ARG A 223 17.15 -16.52 2.32
C ARG A 223 16.67 -16.98 0.93
N ILE A 224 15.47 -17.59 0.88
CA ILE A 224 14.88 -18.01 -0.40
C ILE A 224 14.57 -16.80 -1.29
N GLN A 225 14.03 -15.71 -0.75
CA GLN A 225 13.78 -14.48 -1.51
C GLN A 225 15.07 -13.86 -2.06
N GLU A 226 16.15 -13.84 -1.27
CA GLU A 226 17.47 -13.36 -1.72
C GLU A 226 18.03 -14.24 -2.85
N GLU A 227 17.94 -15.57 -2.72
CA GLU A 227 18.31 -16.50 -3.78
C GLU A 227 17.49 -16.28 -5.06
N LEU A 228 16.17 -16.17 -4.93
CA LEU A 228 15.27 -15.92 -6.06
C LEU A 228 15.51 -14.56 -6.71
N MET A 229 15.79 -13.52 -5.92
CA MET A 229 16.12 -12.19 -6.43
C MET A 229 17.46 -12.19 -7.18
N ALA A 230 18.47 -12.89 -6.67
CA ALA A 230 19.75 -13.03 -7.37
C ALA A 230 19.60 -13.81 -8.68
N GLU A 231 18.83 -14.89 -8.69
CA GLU A 231 18.51 -15.65 -9.91
C GLU A 231 17.70 -14.83 -10.92
N GLY A 232 16.69 -14.09 -10.45
CA GLY A 232 15.89 -13.17 -11.25
C GLY A 232 16.73 -12.03 -11.83
N THR A 233 17.66 -11.47 -11.06
CA THR A 233 18.58 -10.42 -11.53
C THR A 233 19.47 -10.94 -12.66
N LYS A 234 20.03 -12.15 -12.53
CA LYS A 234 20.81 -12.79 -13.60
C LYS A 234 19.97 -13.07 -14.85
N MET A 235 18.71 -13.45 -14.67
CA MET A 235 17.78 -13.64 -15.79
C MET A 235 17.50 -12.32 -16.52
N MET A 236 17.31 -11.24 -15.75
CA MET A 236 17.04 -9.90 -16.29
C MET A 236 18.27 -9.19 -16.86
N GLU A 237 19.49 -9.56 -16.46
CA GLU A 237 20.73 -8.96 -16.96
C GLU A 237 20.92 -9.15 -18.47
N ASN A 238 20.43 -10.28 -19.00
CA ASN A 238 20.47 -10.59 -20.43
C ASN A 238 19.22 -10.11 -21.19
N PHE A 239 18.28 -9.45 -20.50
CA PHE A 239 16.98 -9.07 -21.05
C PHE A 239 17.09 -7.78 -21.86
N ARG A 240 16.83 -7.83 -23.17
CA ARG A 240 16.97 -6.68 -24.10
C ARG A 240 15.63 -6.15 -24.61
N GLY A 241 14.50 -6.75 -24.24
CA GLY A 241 13.18 -6.22 -24.56
C GLY A 241 12.08 -7.28 -24.57
N PHE A 242 10.87 -6.87 -25.00
CA PHE A 242 9.67 -7.72 -24.96
C PHE A 242 9.78 -9.04 -25.76
N GLN A 243 10.62 -9.10 -26.79
CA GLN A 243 10.88 -10.35 -27.53
C GLN A 243 11.55 -11.41 -26.66
N ASP A 244 12.38 -11.02 -25.68
CA ASP A 244 13.05 -11.97 -24.79
C ASP A 244 12.09 -12.54 -23.73
N PHE A 245 10.93 -11.90 -23.51
CA PHE A 245 9.89 -12.41 -22.60
C PHE A 245 9.31 -13.74 -23.12
N GLN A 246 9.23 -13.90 -24.44
CA GLN A 246 8.75 -15.14 -25.08
C GLN A 246 9.78 -16.28 -25.02
N ASN A 247 11.05 -15.95 -24.78
CA ASN A 247 12.15 -16.91 -24.72
C ASN A 247 12.55 -17.26 -23.28
N LEU A 248 11.78 -16.83 -22.28
CA LEU A 248 12.03 -17.19 -20.90
C LEU A 248 11.80 -18.69 -20.68
N ASP A 249 12.70 -19.32 -19.94
CA ASP A 249 12.56 -20.70 -19.51
C ASP A 249 11.43 -20.81 -18.48
N ALA A 250 10.23 -21.14 -18.98
CA ALA A 250 9.02 -21.27 -18.17
C ALA A 250 9.18 -22.31 -17.05
N ASP A 251 9.91 -23.41 -17.28
CA ASP A 251 10.14 -24.44 -16.27
C ASP A 251 11.02 -23.92 -15.12
N LYS A 252 12.05 -23.15 -15.46
CA LYS A 252 12.89 -22.49 -14.46
C LYS A 252 12.09 -21.46 -13.66
N ILE A 253 11.24 -20.66 -14.30
CA ILE A 253 10.39 -19.68 -13.61
C ILE A 253 9.37 -20.38 -12.71
N ASN A 254 8.73 -21.45 -13.19
CA ASN A 254 7.81 -22.24 -12.39
C ASN A 254 8.49 -22.82 -11.14
N LYS A 255 9.72 -23.32 -11.23
CA LYS A 255 10.50 -23.78 -10.07
C LYS A 255 10.80 -22.65 -9.08
N MET A 256 11.12 -21.46 -9.59
CA MET A 256 11.33 -20.27 -8.76
C MET A 256 10.06 -19.85 -8.02
N ILE A 257 8.92 -19.78 -8.72
CA ILE A 257 7.60 -19.48 -8.15
C ILE A 257 7.26 -20.52 -7.09
N GLU A 258 7.38 -21.80 -7.40
CA GLU A 258 7.08 -22.90 -6.47
C GLU A 258 7.93 -22.82 -5.20
N LYS A 259 9.24 -22.58 -5.33
CA LYS A 259 10.14 -22.43 -4.19
C LYS A 259 9.75 -21.25 -3.29
N GLY A 260 9.42 -20.10 -3.90
CA GLY A 260 8.93 -18.93 -3.18
C GLY A 260 7.60 -19.20 -2.46
N ARG A 261 6.65 -19.79 -3.18
CA ARG A 261 5.33 -20.19 -2.68
C ARG A 261 5.44 -21.13 -1.49
N GLN A 262 6.26 -22.19 -1.58
CA GLN A 262 6.49 -23.10 -0.46
C GLN A 262 7.05 -22.41 0.78
N ALA A 263 7.92 -21.40 0.61
CA ALA A 263 8.43 -20.61 1.72
C ALA A 263 7.33 -19.78 2.40
N SER A 264 6.48 -19.13 1.62
CA SER A 264 5.30 -18.44 2.11
C SER A 264 4.29 -19.38 2.78
N VAL A 265 4.14 -20.63 2.30
CA VAL A 265 3.20 -21.61 2.86
C VAL A 265 3.59 -21.95 4.28
N ARG A 266 4.88 -22.21 4.53
CA ARG A 266 5.36 -22.51 5.87
C ARG A 266 5.06 -21.38 6.86
N LEU A 267 5.26 -20.13 6.46
CA LEU A 267 4.99 -18.97 7.30
C LEU A 267 3.49 -18.80 7.56
N ARG A 268 2.65 -18.94 6.53
CA ARG A 268 1.19 -18.95 6.65
C ARG A 268 0.69 -20.06 7.58
N ASP A 269 1.27 -21.25 7.49
CA ASP A 269 0.84 -22.41 8.27
C ASP A 269 1.21 -22.25 9.76
N VAL A 270 2.36 -21.63 10.07
CA VAL A 270 2.68 -21.18 11.43
C VAL A 270 1.59 -20.23 11.95
N ASN A 271 1.22 -19.20 11.18
CA ASN A 271 0.16 -18.28 11.57
C ASN A 271 -1.19 -18.98 11.80
N LYS A 272 -1.61 -19.85 10.87
CA LYS A 272 -2.87 -20.60 11.00
C LYS A 272 -2.88 -21.48 12.25
N ARG A 273 -1.81 -22.24 12.48
CA ARG A 273 -1.70 -23.12 13.64
C ARG A 273 -1.80 -22.33 14.95
N TYR A 274 -1.03 -21.25 15.09
CA TYR A 274 -1.03 -20.45 16.32
C TYR A 274 -2.29 -19.62 16.49
N ALA A 275 -2.93 -19.17 15.40
CA ALA A 275 -4.24 -18.55 15.46
C ALA A 275 -5.26 -19.49 16.13
N THR A 276 -5.31 -20.77 15.73
CA THR A 276 -6.20 -21.76 16.36
C THR A 276 -5.89 -21.97 17.84
N GLN A 277 -4.60 -22.10 18.21
CA GLN A 277 -4.19 -22.30 19.60
C GLN A 277 -4.52 -21.09 20.49
N ILE A 278 -4.24 -19.88 20.01
CA ILE A 278 -4.56 -18.64 20.71
C ILE A 278 -6.07 -18.50 20.87
N ALA A 279 -6.86 -18.73 19.81
CA ALA A 279 -8.31 -18.68 19.88
C ALA A 279 -8.89 -19.64 20.93
N ALA A 280 -8.34 -20.85 21.05
CA ALA A 280 -8.76 -21.81 22.07
C ALA A 280 -8.42 -21.35 23.50
N ALA A 281 -7.27 -20.69 23.69
CA ALA A 281 -6.82 -20.18 24.99
C ALA A 281 -7.43 -18.81 25.37
N LEU A 282 -8.07 -18.11 24.44
CA LEU A 282 -8.73 -16.83 24.71
C LEU A 282 -10.02 -16.99 25.52
N PRO A 283 -10.35 -15.99 26.36
CA PRO A 283 -11.69 -15.83 26.94
C PRO A 283 -12.77 -15.87 25.85
N GLU A 284 -13.92 -16.50 26.14
CA GLU A 284 -14.97 -16.77 25.17
C GLU A 284 -15.48 -15.49 24.48
N ASP A 285 -15.62 -14.40 25.24
CA ASP A 285 -16.05 -13.08 24.76
C ASP A 285 -15.06 -12.41 23.79
N LYS A 286 -13.80 -12.86 23.76
CA LYS A 286 -12.73 -12.31 22.90
C LYS A 286 -12.49 -13.14 21.63
N ARG A 287 -12.95 -14.40 21.58
CA ARG A 287 -12.66 -15.34 20.48
C ARG A 287 -13.20 -14.87 19.13
N ALA A 288 -14.43 -14.35 19.11
CA ALA A 288 -15.08 -13.88 17.89
C ALA A 288 -14.33 -12.68 17.29
N ALA A 289 -14.01 -11.67 18.11
CA ALA A 289 -13.28 -10.49 17.69
C ALA A 289 -11.86 -10.83 17.17
N PHE A 290 -11.17 -11.75 17.85
CA PHE A 290 -9.87 -12.24 17.41
C PHE A 290 -9.93 -12.91 16.03
N THR A 291 -10.89 -13.82 15.84
CA THR A 291 -11.05 -14.57 14.58
C THR A 291 -11.41 -13.65 13.42
N ASP A 292 -12.33 -12.69 13.64
CA ASP A 292 -12.71 -11.68 12.65
C ASP A 292 -11.51 -10.79 12.25
N GLN A 293 -10.69 -10.36 13.22
CA GLN A 293 -9.51 -9.56 12.94
C GLN A 293 -8.47 -10.33 12.12
N ILE A 294 -8.29 -11.61 12.38
CA ILE A 294 -7.39 -12.47 11.58
C ILE A 294 -7.91 -12.61 10.14
N GLN A 295 -9.20 -12.83 9.94
CA GLN A 295 -9.78 -12.93 8.60
C GLN A 295 -9.58 -11.62 7.81
N LYS A 296 -9.80 -10.47 8.45
CA LYS A 296 -9.57 -9.15 7.86
C LYS A 296 -8.12 -8.91 7.47
N LEU A 297 -7.17 -9.30 8.31
CA LEU A 297 -5.74 -9.16 8.00
C LEU A 297 -5.25 -10.18 6.97
N SER A 298 -5.85 -11.37 6.96
CA SER A 298 -5.48 -12.43 6.01
C SER A 298 -6.00 -12.15 4.60
N PHE A 299 -7.21 -11.61 4.49
CA PHE A 299 -7.90 -11.36 3.22
C PHE A 299 -8.54 -9.96 3.19
N PRO A 300 -7.73 -8.89 3.23
CA PRO A 300 -8.24 -7.52 3.33
C PRO A 300 -9.25 -7.20 2.23
N GLN A 301 -8.95 -7.55 0.97
CA GLN A 301 -9.85 -7.29 -0.16
C GLN A 301 -11.22 -7.99 -0.05
N ILE A 302 -11.30 -9.10 0.70
CA ILE A 302 -12.52 -9.87 0.88
C ILE A 302 -13.32 -9.37 2.08
N TYR A 303 -12.67 -9.11 3.22
CA TYR A 303 -13.38 -8.72 4.46
C TYR A 303 -13.42 -7.22 4.72
N ASN A 304 -12.99 -6.39 3.77
CA ASN A 304 -13.19 -4.94 3.83
C ASN A 304 -14.67 -4.58 4.02
N THR A 305 -14.93 -3.56 4.85
CA THR A 305 -16.28 -3.04 5.06
C THR A 305 -16.89 -2.59 3.74
N THR A 306 -18.01 -3.21 3.37
CA THR A 306 -18.71 -2.91 2.12
C THR A 306 -19.46 -1.59 2.22
N ARG A 307 -19.75 -0.95 1.08
CA ARG A 307 -20.60 0.25 1.04
C ARG A 307 -21.97 0.02 1.69
N VAL A 308 -22.55 -1.15 1.43
CA VAL A 308 -23.88 -1.53 1.93
C VAL A 308 -23.86 -1.77 3.44
N SER A 309 -22.80 -2.36 3.99
CA SER A 309 -22.61 -2.42 5.45
C SER A 309 -22.64 -1.01 6.06
N ARG A 310 -21.90 -0.06 5.47
CA ARG A 310 -21.90 1.34 5.94
C ARG A 310 -23.28 2.01 5.82
N GLN A 311 -24.03 1.72 4.76
CA GLN A 311 -25.39 2.22 4.58
C GLN A 311 -26.36 1.65 5.63
N LEU A 312 -26.28 0.35 5.93
CA LEU A 312 -27.07 -0.28 6.99
C LEU A 312 -26.74 0.31 8.37
N ASP A 313 -25.45 0.47 8.68
CA ASP A 313 -25.02 1.07 9.94
C ASP A 313 -25.47 2.54 10.05
N ALA A 314 -25.38 3.31 8.97
CA ALA A 314 -25.86 4.69 8.93
C ALA A 314 -27.38 4.79 9.07
N ALA A 315 -28.13 3.95 8.35
CA ALA A 315 -29.59 3.90 8.43
C ALA A 315 -30.05 3.57 9.86
N ALA A 316 -29.43 2.57 10.50
CA ALA A 316 -29.73 2.19 11.88
C ALA A 316 -29.50 3.34 12.89
N GLY A 317 -28.63 4.30 12.56
CA GLY A 317 -28.36 5.50 13.36
C GLY A 317 -29.35 6.66 13.15
N PHE A 318 -30.29 6.56 12.22
CA PHE A 318 -31.28 7.62 12.00
C PHE A 318 -32.26 7.72 13.19
N GLY A 319 -32.34 8.91 13.79
CA GLY A 319 -33.22 9.17 14.94
C GLY A 319 -34.71 9.23 14.58
N ASP A 320 -35.02 9.45 13.32
CA ASP A 320 -36.38 9.63 12.78
C ASP A 320 -36.99 8.37 12.14
N LEU A 321 -36.38 7.20 12.33
CA LEU A 321 -36.97 5.94 11.88
C LEU A 321 -38.24 5.60 12.67
N THR A 322 -39.28 5.14 11.98
CA THR A 322 -40.44 4.52 12.61
C THR A 322 -40.05 3.18 13.27
N PRO A 323 -40.85 2.65 14.22
CA PRO A 323 -40.60 1.34 14.80
C PRO A 323 -40.45 0.22 13.76
N ASP A 324 -41.31 0.22 12.74
CA ASP A 324 -41.28 -0.78 11.66
C ASP A 324 -40.01 -0.67 10.81
N GLN A 325 -39.57 0.56 10.50
CA GLN A 325 -38.32 0.80 9.78
C GLN A 325 -37.11 0.31 10.57
N LYS A 326 -37.07 0.54 11.90
CA LYS A 326 -35.97 0.06 12.76
C LYS A 326 -35.88 -1.46 12.73
N THR A 327 -37.01 -2.15 12.87
CA THR A 327 -37.08 -3.61 12.79
C THR A 327 -36.59 -4.10 11.43
N ALA A 328 -37.11 -3.53 10.33
CA ALA A 328 -36.73 -3.93 8.98
C ALA A 328 -35.24 -3.69 8.68
N ILE A 329 -34.67 -2.55 9.09
CA ILE A 329 -33.24 -2.27 8.93
C ILE A 329 -32.38 -3.24 9.75
N SER A 330 -32.80 -3.59 10.97
CA SER A 330 -32.10 -4.57 11.80
C SER A 330 -32.09 -5.97 11.15
N GLU A 331 -33.24 -6.43 10.66
CA GLU A 331 -33.37 -7.71 9.97
C GLU A 331 -32.57 -7.77 8.66
N LEU A 332 -32.57 -6.68 7.88
CA LEU A 332 -31.74 -6.54 6.68
C LEU A 332 -30.26 -6.60 7.03
N ARG A 333 -29.84 -5.97 8.14
CA ARG A 333 -28.45 -5.97 8.60
C ARG A 333 -27.99 -7.38 8.97
N GLU A 334 -28.79 -8.11 9.75
CA GLU A 334 -28.48 -9.49 10.14
C GLU A 334 -28.44 -10.44 8.94
N THR A 335 -29.42 -10.31 8.04
CA THR A 335 -29.50 -11.13 6.83
C THR A 335 -28.31 -10.87 5.91
N TYR A 336 -28.02 -9.60 5.63
CA TYR A 336 -26.87 -9.22 4.79
C TYR A 336 -25.55 -9.66 5.42
N ALA A 337 -25.36 -9.49 6.73
CA ALA A 337 -24.14 -9.93 7.41
C ALA A 337 -23.91 -11.44 7.28
N ARG A 338 -24.96 -12.25 7.46
CA ARG A 338 -24.89 -13.71 7.31
C ARG A 338 -24.58 -14.14 5.88
N GLU A 339 -25.26 -13.55 4.89
CA GLU A 339 -25.03 -13.88 3.47
C GLU A 339 -23.64 -13.41 2.99
N LEU A 340 -23.22 -12.22 3.42
CA LEU A 340 -21.90 -11.68 3.13
C LEU A 340 -20.80 -12.56 3.74
N ALA A 341 -20.97 -13.04 4.98
CA ALA A 341 -20.03 -13.95 5.63
C ALA A 341 -19.88 -15.26 4.83
N ALA A 342 -20.98 -15.84 4.35
CA ALA A 342 -20.95 -17.05 3.52
C ALA A 342 -20.23 -16.85 2.18
N VAL A 343 -20.47 -15.71 1.50
CA VAL A 343 -19.79 -15.39 0.24
C VAL A 343 -18.31 -15.07 0.46
N ASN A 344 -17.97 -14.34 1.52
CA ASN A 344 -16.59 -14.02 1.86
C ASN A 344 -15.78 -15.27 2.23
N ALA A 345 -16.36 -16.22 2.97
CA ALA A 345 -15.70 -17.49 3.29
C ALA A 345 -15.35 -18.28 2.02
N ARG A 346 -16.26 -18.32 1.04
CA ARG A 346 -16.02 -18.97 -0.26
C ARG A 346 -14.96 -18.24 -1.08
N LEU A 347 -14.98 -16.91 -1.09
CA LEU A 347 -13.95 -16.10 -1.75
C LEU A 347 -12.57 -16.34 -1.13
N ALA A 348 -12.49 -16.41 0.19
CA ALA A 348 -11.23 -16.64 0.90
C ALA A 348 -10.66 -18.03 0.56
N ALA A 349 -11.50 -19.06 0.60
CA ALA A 349 -11.12 -20.41 0.21
C ALA A 349 -10.68 -20.50 -1.26
N GLN A 350 -11.39 -19.82 -2.17
CA GLN A 350 -11.00 -19.78 -3.58
C GLN A 350 -9.67 -19.03 -3.77
N GLN A 351 -9.47 -17.90 -3.09
CA GLN A 351 -8.20 -17.16 -3.17
C GLN A 351 -7.03 -18.00 -2.65
N GLU A 352 -7.18 -18.75 -1.55
CA GLU A 352 -6.12 -19.66 -1.10
C GLU A 352 -5.83 -20.75 -2.13
N LYS A 353 -6.85 -21.27 -2.83
CA LYS A 353 -6.68 -22.24 -3.90
C LYS A 353 -5.90 -21.63 -5.07
N ASP A 354 -6.31 -20.45 -5.54
CA ASP A 354 -5.65 -19.72 -6.63
C ASP A 354 -4.18 -19.41 -6.29
N GLU A 355 -3.89 -19.02 -5.05
CA GLU A 355 -2.53 -18.80 -4.55
C GLU A 355 -1.67 -20.07 -4.57
N MET A 356 -2.27 -21.23 -4.34
CA MET A 356 -1.58 -22.54 -4.34
C MET A 356 -1.35 -23.08 -5.75
N GLU A 357 -2.24 -22.76 -6.69
CA GLU A 357 -2.17 -23.18 -8.11
C GLU A 357 -1.40 -22.18 -8.98
N MET A 358 -0.96 -21.05 -8.40
CA MET A 358 -0.21 -20.00 -9.07
C MET A 358 1.06 -20.53 -9.74
N ASN A 359 1.16 -20.32 -11.04
CA ASN A 359 2.28 -20.67 -11.89
C ASN A 359 2.54 -19.55 -12.93
N PHE A 360 3.62 -19.67 -13.70
CA PHE A 360 4.02 -18.67 -14.69
C PHE A 360 2.93 -18.38 -15.73
N GLU A 361 2.26 -19.42 -16.25
CA GLU A 361 1.18 -19.25 -17.24
C GLU A 361 -0.01 -18.50 -16.65
N SER A 362 -0.45 -18.86 -15.43
CA SER A 362 -1.52 -18.17 -14.72
C SER A 362 -1.19 -16.69 -14.45
N MET A 363 0.09 -16.39 -14.19
CA MET A 363 0.57 -15.02 -13.98
C MET A 363 0.55 -14.21 -15.27
N MET A 364 0.92 -14.81 -16.40
CA MET A 364 0.83 -14.17 -17.73
C MET A 364 -0.63 -13.97 -18.17
N ASN A 365 -1.50 -14.91 -17.82
CA ASN A 365 -2.93 -14.87 -18.14
C ASN A 365 -3.77 -14.05 -17.13
N PHE A 366 -3.16 -13.44 -16.12
CA PHE A 366 -3.83 -12.69 -15.04
C PHE A 366 -4.71 -11.52 -15.55
N MET A 367 -4.52 -11.08 -16.81
CA MET A 367 -5.34 -10.03 -17.44
C MET A 367 -6.61 -10.53 -18.13
N GLY A 368 -6.83 -11.84 -18.27
CA GLY A 368 -7.74 -12.37 -19.28
C GLY A 368 -9.01 -13.07 -18.79
N ASP A 369 -9.04 -13.61 -17.57
CA ASP A 369 -10.07 -14.60 -17.22
C ASP A 369 -11.28 -14.02 -16.45
N GLN A 370 -12.28 -13.54 -17.21
CA GLN A 370 -13.56 -13.06 -16.67
C GLN A 370 -14.49 -14.19 -16.18
N ASP A 371 -14.16 -15.45 -16.49
CA ASP A 371 -15.01 -16.63 -16.24
C ASP A 371 -14.47 -17.53 -15.12
N SER A 372 -13.50 -17.03 -14.34
CA SER A 372 -12.98 -17.75 -13.17
C SER A 372 -14.03 -17.90 -12.04
N PRO A 373 -13.96 -18.96 -11.20
CA PRO A 373 -14.82 -19.12 -10.02
C PRO A 373 -14.76 -17.92 -9.06
N ALA A 374 -13.60 -17.27 -8.96
CA ALA A 374 -13.43 -16.05 -8.17
C ALA A 374 -14.23 -14.87 -8.76
N ALA A 375 -14.29 -14.73 -10.08
CA ALA A 375 -15.10 -13.71 -10.75
C ALA A 375 -16.59 -13.89 -10.46
N ASP A 376 -17.10 -15.12 -10.49
CA ASP A 376 -18.48 -15.46 -10.13
C ASP A 376 -18.81 -15.11 -8.68
N LEU A 377 -17.95 -15.47 -7.74
CA LEU A 377 -18.15 -15.13 -6.33
C LEU A 377 -18.12 -13.61 -6.09
N ARG A 378 -17.25 -12.87 -6.80
CA ARG A 378 -17.23 -11.40 -6.77
C ARG A 378 -18.50 -10.80 -7.39
N ARG A 379 -19.04 -11.36 -8.48
CA ARG A 379 -20.34 -10.98 -9.05
C ARG A 379 -21.45 -11.16 -8.02
N ARG A 380 -21.57 -12.35 -7.42
CA ARG A 380 -22.56 -12.65 -6.37
C ARG A 380 -22.47 -11.70 -5.18
N LYS A 381 -21.25 -11.35 -4.74
CA LYS A 381 -21.05 -10.36 -3.67
C LYS A 381 -21.58 -8.96 -4.04
N ARG A 382 -21.34 -8.50 -5.29
CA ARG A 382 -21.86 -7.22 -5.78
C ARG A 382 -23.37 -7.23 -5.90
N ASP A 383 -23.95 -8.32 -6.43
CA ASP A 383 -25.40 -8.45 -6.61
C ASP A 383 -26.12 -8.51 -5.25
N LEU A 384 -25.54 -9.23 -4.28
CA LEU A 384 -25.99 -9.20 -2.88
C LEU A 384 -26.02 -7.76 -2.36
N GLY A 385 -24.93 -7.00 -2.56
CA GLY A 385 -24.88 -5.59 -2.18
C GLY A 385 -25.96 -4.72 -2.84
N ARG A 386 -26.11 -4.81 -4.17
CA ARG A 386 -27.13 -4.05 -4.92
C ARG A 386 -28.53 -4.36 -4.43
N SER A 387 -28.87 -5.65 -4.29
CA SER A 387 -30.20 -6.07 -3.85
C SER A 387 -30.53 -5.59 -2.44
N THR A 388 -29.55 -5.57 -1.53
CA THR A 388 -29.73 -5.06 -0.18
C THR A 388 -29.85 -3.54 -0.17
N GLU A 389 -29.07 -2.83 -0.99
CA GLU A 389 -29.22 -1.37 -1.13
C GLU A 389 -30.62 -0.98 -1.59
N ASP A 390 -31.18 -1.69 -2.58
CA ASP A 390 -32.53 -1.43 -3.07
C ASP A 390 -33.58 -1.68 -1.97
N LYS A 391 -33.39 -2.72 -1.15
CA LYS A 391 -34.24 -2.99 0.03
C LYS A 391 -34.14 -1.89 1.09
N ILE A 392 -32.94 -1.39 1.38
CA ILE A 392 -32.75 -0.26 2.31
C ILE A 392 -33.54 0.96 1.81
N LYS A 393 -33.41 1.31 0.53
CA LYS A 393 -34.13 2.45 -0.07
C LYS A 393 -35.65 2.25 -0.09
N GLY A 394 -36.12 1.01 -0.18
CA GLY A 394 -37.55 0.68 -0.09
C GLY A 394 -38.13 0.79 1.32
N VAL A 395 -37.30 0.62 2.37
CA VAL A 395 -37.72 0.76 3.78
C VAL A 395 -37.71 2.23 4.22
N LEU A 396 -36.75 3.02 3.72
CA LEU A 396 -36.55 4.42 4.11
C LEU A 396 -37.45 5.37 3.32
N THR A 397 -37.77 6.54 3.91
CA THR A 397 -38.36 7.64 3.14
C THR A 397 -37.34 8.23 2.15
N PRO A 398 -37.76 8.97 1.11
CA PRO A 398 -36.83 9.62 0.19
C PRO A 398 -35.80 10.53 0.88
N GLU A 399 -36.21 11.27 1.91
CA GLU A 399 -35.36 12.18 2.69
C GLU A 399 -34.37 11.42 3.58
N GLN A 400 -34.77 10.26 4.11
CA GLN A 400 -33.88 9.32 4.80
C GLN A 400 -32.86 8.72 3.81
N ALA A 401 -33.31 8.25 2.66
CA ALA A 401 -32.46 7.65 1.63
C ALA A 401 -31.40 8.62 1.10
N GLN A 402 -31.73 9.91 0.95
CA GLN A 402 -30.77 10.96 0.54
C GLN A 402 -29.65 11.20 1.57
N ARG A 403 -29.89 10.91 2.85
CA ARG A 403 -28.89 11.04 3.92
C ARG A 403 -27.94 9.84 4.01
N LEU A 404 -28.24 8.73 3.32
CA LEU A 404 -27.34 7.58 3.30
C LEU A 404 -25.98 8.00 2.75
N PRO A 405 -24.88 7.43 3.26
CA PRO A 405 -23.55 7.71 2.74
C PRO A 405 -23.50 7.37 1.24
N SER A 406 -23.41 8.42 0.43
CA SER A 406 -23.17 8.36 -1.01
C SER A 406 -21.66 8.22 -1.24
N GLY A 407 -21.15 7.02 -1.01
CA GLY A 407 -19.76 6.70 -1.33
C GLY A 407 -19.59 6.46 -2.82
N GLY A 408 -18.62 7.14 -3.43
CA GLY A 408 -18.18 6.90 -4.81
C GLY A 408 -17.98 5.41 -5.08
N GLU A 409 -18.33 4.99 -6.30
CA GLU A 409 -18.17 3.62 -6.78
C GLU A 409 -16.84 3.03 -6.31
N ASP A 410 -16.90 2.03 -5.41
CA ASP A 410 -15.82 1.06 -5.21
C ASP A 410 -14.39 1.67 -5.22
N GLU A 411 -14.12 2.69 -4.40
CA GLU A 411 -12.75 3.23 -4.22
C GLU A 411 -11.73 2.20 -3.70
N GLY A 412 -12.16 0.97 -3.35
CA GLY A 412 -11.27 -0.16 -3.08
C GLY A 412 -10.93 -1.05 -4.29
N MET A 413 -11.61 -0.89 -5.43
CA MET A 413 -11.42 -1.72 -6.64
C MET A 413 -10.90 -0.92 -7.84
N ARG A 414 -10.84 0.42 -7.76
CA ARG A 414 -9.89 1.16 -8.60
C ARG A 414 -8.50 0.86 -8.06
N GLY A 415 -7.86 -0.16 -8.62
CA GLY A 415 -6.44 -0.38 -8.41
C GLY A 415 -5.64 0.92 -8.63
N PRO A 416 -4.44 1.07 -8.07
CA PRO A 416 -3.66 2.31 -8.10
C PRO A 416 -3.36 2.91 -9.49
N GLY A 417 -3.68 2.21 -10.59
CA GLY A 417 -3.51 2.67 -11.97
C GLY A 417 -4.82 2.96 -12.72
N GLY A 418 -5.98 2.93 -12.05
CA GLY A 418 -7.27 3.30 -12.64
C GLY A 418 -7.43 4.80 -12.82
N GLY A 419 -6.43 5.44 -13.45
CA GLY A 419 -6.45 6.84 -13.85
C GLY A 419 -7.72 7.11 -14.63
N ARG A 420 -8.62 7.84 -13.98
CA ARG A 420 -9.82 8.40 -14.58
C ARG A 420 -9.33 9.20 -15.79
N MET A 421 -9.46 8.65 -17.00
CA MET A 421 -9.48 9.45 -18.23
C MET A 421 -10.72 10.33 -18.13
N GLY A 422 -10.61 11.38 -17.30
CA GLY A 422 -11.52 12.50 -17.29
C GLY A 422 -11.30 13.26 -18.57
N GLY A 423 -12.10 12.94 -19.57
CA GLY A 423 -12.34 13.84 -20.69
C GLY A 423 -12.88 15.15 -20.13
N GLY A 424 -12.04 16.17 -20.07
CA GLY A 424 -12.44 17.56 -19.93
C GLY A 424 -12.37 18.23 -21.31
N PRO A 425 -13.43 18.94 -21.75
CA PRO A 425 -13.38 19.71 -22.98
C PRO A 425 -12.76 21.09 -22.69
N GLY A 426 -11.49 21.25 -23.06
CA GLY A 426 -10.80 22.55 -23.12
C GLY A 426 -10.74 23.03 -24.56
N GLY A 427 -11.80 23.67 -25.03
CA GLY A 427 -11.82 24.39 -26.30
C GLY A 427 -11.33 25.83 -26.13
N GLN A 428 -10.31 26.18 -26.90
CA GLN A 428 -9.86 27.54 -27.21
C GLN A 428 -11.03 28.43 -27.67
N GLY A 429 -11.14 29.62 -27.08
CA GLY A 429 -11.61 30.79 -27.82
C GLY A 429 -10.58 31.12 -28.90
N GLY A 430 -10.92 31.67 -30.06
CA GLY A 430 -12.14 32.29 -30.53
C GLY A 430 -11.69 33.15 -31.70
N GLN A 431 -12.11 32.77 -32.92
CA GLN A 431 -12.01 33.65 -34.09
C GLN A 431 -13.25 34.55 -34.11
N GLY A 432 -13.02 35.86 -34.15
CA GLY A 432 -14.02 36.87 -34.45
C GLY A 432 -13.63 37.63 -35.72
N GLY A 433 -14.03 37.08 -36.87
CA GLY A 433 -14.70 37.74 -38.00
C GLY A 433 -14.09 38.94 -38.76
N PRO A 434 -14.61 39.20 -39.98
CA PRO A 434 -13.88 39.89 -41.06
C PRO A 434 -14.44 41.28 -41.40
N GLY A 435 -13.60 42.18 -41.91
CA GLY A 435 -14.01 43.49 -42.43
C GLY A 435 -12.96 44.06 -43.37
N GLY A 436 -13.35 44.33 -44.61
CA GLY A 436 -12.47 44.78 -45.68
C GLY A 436 -12.37 46.29 -45.89
N ARG A 437 -11.60 46.63 -46.93
CA ARG A 437 -11.45 47.90 -47.66
C ARG A 437 -10.61 49.03 -47.02
N GLY A 438 -9.48 49.30 -47.68
CA GLY A 438 -9.27 50.58 -48.37
C GLY A 438 -8.25 51.56 -47.76
N GLY A 439 -7.30 52.01 -48.62
CA GLY A 439 -6.89 53.42 -48.63
C GLY A 439 -5.54 53.81 -48.00
N ALA A 440 -4.53 53.96 -48.87
CA ALA A 440 -3.66 55.14 -49.05
C ALA A 440 -3.08 55.96 -47.86
N GLY A 441 -1.76 56.24 -47.99
CA GLY A 441 -1.05 57.42 -47.45
C GLY A 441 -0.46 57.23 -46.05
N GLY A 442 0.75 57.67 -45.69
CA GLY A 442 1.74 58.55 -46.31
C GLY A 442 2.52 59.26 -45.18
N GLY A 443 3.85 59.40 -45.33
CA GLY A 443 4.73 60.26 -44.51
C GLY A 443 5.02 59.77 -43.08
N GLY A 444 6.19 59.97 -42.48
CA GLY A 444 7.35 60.79 -42.80
C GLY A 444 8.09 61.16 -41.51
N GLY A 445 9.42 61.22 -41.56
CA GLY A 445 10.32 61.84 -40.55
C GLY A 445 10.64 60.96 -39.34
N GLY A 446 11.88 60.82 -38.88
CA GLY A 446 13.14 61.51 -39.17
C GLY A 446 13.96 61.58 -37.87
N ASP A 447 15.27 61.36 -37.99
CA ASP A 447 16.36 61.81 -37.09
C ASP A 447 16.38 61.32 -35.62
N ALA A 448 17.50 61.15 -34.92
CA ALA A 448 18.91 61.36 -35.19
C ALA A 448 19.75 60.61 -34.13
N GLY A 449 21.01 60.31 -34.48
CA GLY A 449 22.16 60.31 -33.54
C GLY A 449 22.37 59.04 -32.73
N GLY A 450 23.55 58.45 -32.67
CA GLY A 450 24.87 58.85 -33.15
C GLY A 450 25.91 57.94 -32.49
N ASP A 451 27.01 57.71 -33.22
CA ASP A 451 28.37 57.31 -32.80
C ASP A 451 28.55 56.18 -31.77
N GLY A 452 29.42 55.19 -31.96
CA GLY A 452 30.60 55.11 -32.81
C GLY A 452 31.65 54.26 -32.09
N GLN A 453 32.63 53.78 -32.86
CA GLN A 453 33.84 53.02 -32.48
C GLN A 453 33.68 51.49 -32.40
N ARG A 454 33.98 50.74 -33.47
CA ARG A 454 35.33 50.33 -33.95
C ARG A 454 36.17 49.63 -32.87
N ARG A 455 36.36 48.31 -33.01
CA ARG A 455 37.66 47.70 -33.30
C ARG A 455 37.51 46.24 -33.76
N ARG A 456 38.41 45.90 -34.69
CA ARG A 456 38.50 44.70 -35.53
C ARG A 456 39.30 43.56 -34.85
N PRO A 457 39.36 42.37 -35.47
CA PRO A 457 39.73 41.10 -34.84
C PRO A 457 41.25 40.80 -34.93
N ARG A 458 41.66 39.74 -34.24
CA ARG A 458 42.89 38.99 -34.55
C ARG A 458 42.57 37.50 -34.61
N GLY A 459 42.93 36.88 -35.73
CA GLY A 459 43.02 35.43 -35.90
C GLY A 459 44.47 34.96 -35.92
N GLY A 460 44.63 33.64 -36.09
CA GLY A 460 45.89 32.89 -36.26
C GLY A 460 46.40 32.38 -34.90
N ASN A 461 46.54 31.08 -34.65
CA ASN A 461 46.94 29.95 -35.50
C ASN A 461 46.36 28.64 -34.96
#